data_AF-A0AAP5Y260-F1
#
_entry.id   AF-A0AAP5Y260-F1
#
_cell.length_a   1.000
_cell.length_b   1.000
_cell.length_c   1.000
_cell.angle_alpha   90.00
_cell.angle_beta   90.00
_cell.angle_gamma   90.00
#
_symmetry.space_group_name_H-M   'P 1'
#
loop_
_entity.id
_entity.type
_entity.pdbx_description
1 polymer ?
#
loop_
_entity_poly.entity_id
_entity_poly.type
_entity_poly.pdbx_seq_one_letter_code
_entity_poly.pdbx_strand_id
1 'polypeptide(L)' 'MPIFALEASNDPLWFKLATVQKFSGHFASGFGESAPGEIVYELKGFNVDYLFEKVLKFLENK' A
#
# COMPACT_ATOMS: atom_id res chain seq x y z
N MET A 1 5.23 12.48 12.22
CA MET A 1 5.79 11.17 11.83
C MET A 1 5.20 10.81 10.48
N PRO A 2 5.97 10.32 9.52
CA PRO A 2 5.43 9.85 8.25
C PRO A 2 4.64 8.55 8.45
N ILE A 3 3.51 8.39 7.75
CA ILE A 3 2.68 7.17 7.78
C ILE A 3 2.71 6.51 6.41
N PHE A 4 2.96 5.21 6.39
CA PHE A 4 2.81 4.35 5.21
C PHE A 4 1.78 3.26 5.50
N ALA A 5 0.64 3.28 4.81
CA ALA A 5 -0.43 2.30 5.00
C ALA A 5 -0.29 1.10 4.07
N LEU A 6 -0.69 -0.07 4.55
CA LEU A 6 -0.81 -1.30 3.76
C LEU A 6 -2.24 -1.81 3.92
N GLU A 7 -2.99 -1.92 2.83
CA GLU A 7 -4.35 -2.44 2.88
C GLU A 7 -4.74 -3.12 1.57
N ALA A 8 -5.29 -4.33 1.66
CA ALA A 8 -5.79 -5.09 0.50
C ALA A 8 -7.17 -4.60 0.01
N SER A 9 -7.41 -3.30 0.10
CA SER A 9 -8.62 -2.60 -0.33
C SER A 9 -8.22 -1.20 -0.86
N ASN A 10 -9.18 -0.43 -1.36
CA ASN A 10 -8.99 0.97 -1.76
C ASN A 10 -9.74 1.94 -0.83
N ASP A 11 -9.77 1.66 0.47
CA ASP A 11 -10.56 2.44 1.43
C ASP A 11 -10.18 3.94 1.39
N PRO A 12 -11.15 4.83 1.10
CA PRO A 12 -10.88 6.27 1.02
C PRO A 12 -10.58 6.92 2.38
N LEU A 13 -10.78 6.24 3.51
CA LEU A 13 -10.53 6.78 4.84
C LEU A 13 -9.05 7.18 5.04
N TRP A 14 -8.13 6.48 4.40
CA TRP A 14 -6.70 6.81 4.44
C TRP A 14 -6.37 8.20 3.89
N PHE A 15 -7.13 8.71 2.90
CA PHE A 15 -6.92 10.05 2.37
C PHE A 15 -7.20 11.15 3.38
N LYS A 16 -8.02 10.90 4.41
CA LYS A 16 -8.23 11.86 5.51
C LYS A 16 -6.95 12.07 6.32
N LEU A 17 -6.16 11.01 6.53
CA LEU A 17 -4.88 11.10 7.24
C LEU A 17 -3.83 11.87 6.46
N ALA A 18 -3.90 11.83 5.12
CA ALA A 18 -3.02 12.61 4.25
C ALA A 18 -3.19 14.13 4.40
N THR A 19 -4.32 14.60 4.96
CA THR A 19 -4.55 16.04 5.20
C THR A 19 -3.78 16.61 6.39
N VAL A 20 -3.33 15.74 7.30
CA VAL A 20 -2.71 16.15 8.57
C VAL A 20 -1.28 15.64 8.73
N GLN A 21 -0.87 14.64 7.96
CA GLN A 21 0.46 14.04 8.03
C GLN A 21 0.96 13.63 6.64
N LYS A 22 2.30 13.62 6.47
CA LYS A 22 2.94 13.01 5.29
C LYS A 22 2.50 11.55 5.20
N PHE A 23 1.77 11.23 4.14
CA PHE A 23 1.08 9.96 3.98
C PHE A 23 1.34 9.34 2.61
N SER A 24 1.53 8.04 2.58
CA SER A 24 1.50 7.23 1.36
C SER A 24 1.03 5.81 1.70
N GLY A 25 0.88 4.94 0.70
CA GLY A 25 0.51 3.57 0.98
C GLY A 25 0.56 2.64 -0.23
N HIS A 26 0.29 1.38 0.07
CA HIS A 26 0.05 0.34 -0.90
C HIS A 26 -1.38 -0.18 -0.70
N PHE A 27 -2.18 -0.05 -1.76
CA PHE A 27 -3.61 -0.33 -1.78
C PHE A 27 -3.94 -1.25 -2.94
N ALA A 28 -5.02 -2.00 -2.84
CA ALA A 28 -5.52 -2.76 -3.98
C ALA A 28 -5.98 -1.80 -5.08
N SER A 29 -5.47 -1.97 -6.31
CA SER A 29 -5.76 -1.09 -7.44
C SER A 29 -6.92 -1.57 -8.34
N GLY A 30 -7.49 -2.75 -8.07
CA GLY A 30 -8.56 -3.33 -8.88
C GLY A 30 -9.24 -4.51 -8.20
N PHE A 31 -10.16 -5.15 -8.93
CA PHE A 31 -10.93 -6.30 -8.46
C PHE A 31 -10.05 -7.53 -8.14
N GLY A 32 -10.60 -8.46 -7.37
CA GLY A 32 -9.94 -9.71 -7.02
C GLY A 32 -9.82 -10.69 -8.19
N GLU A 33 -9.10 -11.79 -7.94
CA GLU A 33 -8.89 -12.88 -8.89
C GLU A 33 -9.39 -14.20 -8.28
N SER A 34 -9.82 -15.14 -9.12
CA SER A 34 -10.16 -16.50 -8.67
C SER A 34 -8.90 -17.35 -8.57
N ALA A 35 -8.16 -17.18 -7.47
CA ALA A 35 -6.90 -17.86 -7.21
C ALA A 35 -6.68 -18.04 -5.69
N PRO A 36 -5.72 -18.87 -5.26
CA PRO A 36 -5.29 -18.93 -3.87
C PRO A 36 -4.85 -17.55 -3.36
N GLY A 37 -5.15 -17.24 -2.09
CA GLY A 37 -4.91 -15.91 -1.52
C GLY A 37 -3.47 -15.42 -1.65
N GLU A 38 -2.49 -16.31 -1.48
CA GLU A 38 -1.07 -15.99 -1.65
C GLU A 38 -0.75 -15.47 -3.05
N ILE A 39 -1.25 -16.15 -4.09
CA ILE A 39 -1.10 -15.72 -5.48
C ILE A 39 -1.78 -14.38 -5.70
N VAL A 40 -2.97 -14.17 -5.13
CA VAL A 40 -3.67 -12.88 -5.23
C VAL A 40 -2.85 -11.76 -4.59
N TYR A 41 -2.28 -11.96 -3.41
CA TYR A 41 -1.45 -10.97 -2.73
C TYR A 41 -0.20 -10.63 -3.53
N GLU A 42 0.48 -11.62 -4.08
CA GLU A 42 1.66 -11.41 -4.93
C GLU A 42 1.31 -10.64 -6.20
N LEU A 43 0.22 -11.03 -6.89
CA LEU A 43 -0.29 -10.32 -8.08
C LEU A 43 -0.68 -8.87 -7.78
N LYS A 44 -1.18 -8.59 -6.58
CA LYS A 44 -1.50 -7.22 -6.13
C LYS A 44 -0.29 -6.45 -5.62
N GLY A 45 0.90 -7.07 -5.55
CA GLY A 45 2.13 -6.41 -5.14
C GLY A 45 2.34 -6.34 -3.62
N PHE A 46 1.66 -7.18 -2.84
CA PHE A 46 1.92 -7.39 -1.42
C PHE A 46 3.10 -8.34 -1.21
N ASN A 47 4.21 -8.02 -1.87
CA ASN A 47 5.49 -8.71 -1.73
C ASN A 47 6.41 -7.90 -0.78
N VAL A 48 7.11 -8.58 0.12
CA VAL A 48 7.91 -7.94 1.17
C VAL A 48 9.00 -7.03 0.59
N ASP A 49 9.77 -7.52 -0.38
CA ASP A 49 10.88 -6.77 -0.97
C ASP A 49 10.36 -5.54 -1.73
N TYR A 50 9.28 -5.71 -2.49
CA TYR A 50 8.65 -4.60 -3.19
C TYR A 50 8.09 -3.52 -2.25
N LEU A 51 7.45 -3.95 -1.14
CA LEU A 51 6.93 -3.03 -0.14
C LEU A 51 8.05 -2.31 0.61
N PHE A 52 9.14 -3.01 0.93
CA PHE A 52 10.32 -2.42 1.55
C PHE A 52 10.89 -1.29 0.68
N GLU A 53 11.09 -1.54 -0.61
CA GLU A 53 11.56 -0.53 -1.57
C GLU A 53 10.59 0.67 -1.70
N LYS A 54 9.28 0.43 -1.69
CA LYS A 54 8.28 1.53 -1.67
C LYS A 54 8.39 2.38 -0.41
N VAL A 55 8.58 1.75 0.76
CA VAL A 55 8.69 2.46 2.04
C VAL A 55 9.96 3.29 2.09
N LEU A 56 11.10 2.74 1.66
CA LEU A 56 12.37 3.50 1.59
C LEU A 56 12.21 4.75 0.71
N LYS A 57 11.68 4.60 -0.50
CA LYS A 57 11.42 5.74 -1.41
C LYS A 57 10.49 6.78 -0.79
N PHE A 58 9.47 6.36 -0.04
CA PHE A 58 8.57 7.27 0.66
C PHE A 58 9.30 8.07 1.75
N LEU A 59 10.23 7.45 2.47
CA LEU A 59 11.01 8.11 3.52
C LEU A 59 12.06 9.07 2.95
N GLU A 60 12.67 8.75 1.81
CA GLU A 60 13.70 9.56 1.14
C GLU A 60 13.15 10.84 0.49
N ASN A 61 11.94 10.78 -0.09
CA ASN A 61 11.31 11.95 -0.71
C ASN A 61 10.94 12.99 0.36
N LYS A 62 11.74 14.04 0.54
CA LYS A 62 11.47 15.12 1.51
C LYS A 62 10.21 15.91 1.18
#